data_AF-G5ZYN0-F1
#
_entry.id   AF-G5ZYN0-F1
#
_cell.length_a   1.000
_cell.length_b   1.000
_cell.length_c   1.000
_cell.angle_alpha   90.00
_cell.angle_beta   90.00
_cell.angle_gamma   90.00
#
_symmetry.space_group_name_H-M   'P 1'
#
loop_
_entity.id
_entity.type
_entity.pdbx_description
1 polymer ?
#
loop_
_entity_poly.entity_id
_entity_poly.type
_entity_poly.pdbx_seq_one_letter_code
_entity_poly.pdbx_strand_id
1 'polypeptide(L)'
;MDDLNSDDLNGGVSAEKIGRAKRGGGRMARHKVRSAPLAADVKPVRPGLSGGQYRPLTDAQIAQIEQTIYQILDEIGLSQAPESGIAYMSAFGAQAGEDGRVRFSREVVDKALSLAAKDITLCGRDAQFDLHLTGTRVHYGTAGAAVHLVDIKNNQYRESHLADIYDAARIVQQMDNIHFFQRPMVARDIPDPAALDLNTVYACIKGTTKHIGTSFTEAEFVAPAMEMLHEVAGGEAAWRARPFVSNSNCFVVPPLRFATESCLVMEEVVKAGMPVLLLSAGQAGATAPASIAGAVAQAVAEVLAGLVYVNAMVPGHPAIAGTWPFVSDLRTGAMSGGSGEQGLLTAACAQMLQHFGLPGGAAAGMADAKMPDAQSGYEKGSTLVMAGLSGLNMVYEAAGMHASLMGFCLESLVIDNDMLGQCLRCVRGVDVGADNLSLDVFRDVCIDGPGHYLGHTQTLSLMQSEYIYPDLSDRSSPKEWEELGKPVLVEGAAAKVAEILGKGDNGVLAADVDARLQDRFELLL
;
A
#
# COMPACT_ATOMS: atom_id res chain seq x y z
N MET A 1 -57.86 60.53 41.63
CA MET A 1 -56.53 61.18 41.53
C MET A 1 -55.57 60.35 40.67
N ASP A 2 -55.62 60.36 39.33
CA ASP A 2 -56.73 60.66 38.39
C ASP A 2 -56.49 59.90 37.06
N ASP A 3 -57.49 59.32 36.40
CA ASP A 3 -58.58 58.47 36.92
C ASP A 3 -59.12 57.59 35.75
N LEU A 4 -59.85 56.52 36.09
CA LEU A 4 -60.81 55.71 35.31
C LEU A 4 -61.25 56.18 33.89
N ASN A 5 -61.11 55.29 32.90
CA ASN A 5 -62.25 54.59 32.24
C ASN A 5 -61.73 53.42 31.35
N SER A 6 -62.32 52.22 31.35
CA SER A 6 -63.68 51.81 30.89
C SER A 6 -63.78 51.79 29.34
N ASP A 7 -64.33 50.77 28.66
CA ASP A 7 -64.95 49.50 29.08
C ASP A 7 -64.74 48.38 28.03
N ASP A 8 -65.01 47.14 28.45
CA ASP A 8 -65.53 45.98 27.70
C ASP A 8 -65.40 45.88 26.17
N LEU A 9 -64.97 44.70 25.69
CA LEU A 9 -65.92 43.73 25.09
C LEU A 9 -65.28 42.33 24.86
N ASN A 10 -65.56 41.43 25.80
CA ASN A 10 -66.00 40.04 25.65
C ASN A 10 -65.56 39.15 24.45
N GLY A 11 -65.22 37.88 24.75
CA GLY A 11 -65.38 36.74 23.82
C GLY A 11 -64.09 36.14 23.25
N GLY A 12 -63.65 35.00 23.81
CA GLY A 12 -62.48 34.27 23.31
C GLY A 12 -62.77 33.25 22.20
N VAL A 13 -61.78 32.99 21.34
CA VAL A 13 -61.67 31.82 20.46
C VAL A 13 -60.24 31.31 20.49
N SER A 14 -60.05 29.99 20.39
CA SER A 14 -58.77 29.30 20.46
C SER A 14 -58.15 29.01 19.07
N ALA A 15 -56.87 28.60 19.07
CA ALA A 15 -55.99 28.33 17.91
C ALA A 15 -55.37 29.61 17.28
N GLU A 16 -54.13 29.59 16.76
CA GLU A 16 -53.29 28.46 16.33
C GLU A 16 -51.87 28.43 16.93
N LYS A 17 -51.30 27.23 17.08
CA LYS A 17 -49.84 27.05 17.28
C LYS A 17 -49.13 27.10 15.94
N ILE A 18 -48.48 28.23 15.61
CA ILE A 18 -47.56 28.28 14.46
C ILE A 18 -46.35 27.40 14.76
N GLY A 19 -46.28 26.25 14.11
CA GLY A 19 -45.20 25.28 14.29
C GLY A 19 -43.85 25.82 13.81
N ARG A 20 -42.83 25.81 14.68
CA ARG A 20 -41.43 26.02 14.30
C ARG A 20 -41.01 24.91 13.33
N ALA A 21 -40.97 25.20 12.04
CA ALA A 21 -40.50 24.28 11.01
C ALA A 21 -39.04 23.85 11.29
N LYS A 22 -38.80 22.53 11.34
CA LYS A 22 -37.47 21.94 11.56
C LYS A 22 -36.51 22.29 10.41
N ARG A 23 -35.68 23.32 10.60
CA ARG A 23 -34.64 23.75 9.62
C ARG A 23 -33.55 22.70 9.33
N GLY A 24 -33.47 21.60 10.09
CA GLY A 24 -32.46 20.54 9.89
C GLY A 24 -32.67 19.63 8.67
N GLY A 25 -33.93 19.42 8.23
CA GLY A 25 -34.24 18.43 7.18
C GLY A 25 -33.56 18.70 5.84
N GLY A 26 -33.44 19.98 5.45
CA GLY A 26 -32.85 20.38 4.17
C GLY A 26 -31.33 20.25 4.06
N ARG A 27 -30.59 20.17 5.20
CA ARG A 27 -29.15 19.87 5.24
C ARG A 27 -28.94 18.36 5.12
N MET A 28 -29.70 17.56 5.87
CA MET A 28 -29.66 16.10 5.81
C MET A 28 -30.09 15.53 4.44
N ALA A 29 -31.16 16.06 3.83
CA ALA A 29 -31.62 15.62 2.52
C ALA A 29 -30.58 15.92 1.41
N ARG A 30 -29.95 17.10 1.46
CA ARG A 30 -28.84 17.46 0.55
C ARG A 30 -27.58 16.63 0.82
N HIS A 31 -27.30 16.23 2.07
CA HIS A 31 -26.26 15.23 2.37
C HIS A 31 -26.56 13.88 1.73
N LYS A 32 -27.79 13.35 1.88
CA LYS A 32 -28.18 12.03 1.34
C LYS A 32 -28.15 11.94 -0.19
N VAL A 33 -28.47 13.02 -0.90
CA VAL A 33 -28.34 13.05 -2.37
C VAL A 33 -26.87 13.16 -2.80
N ARG A 34 -26.00 13.74 -1.95
CA ARG A 34 -24.55 13.85 -2.16
C ARG A 34 -23.73 12.67 -1.61
N SER A 35 -24.38 11.66 -1.04
CA SER A 35 -23.77 10.39 -0.65
C SER A 35 -24.12 9.25 -1.60
N ALA A 36 -24.63 9.56 -2.80
CA ALA A 36 -24.75 8.59 -3.87
C ALA A 36 -23.35 8.23 -4.40
N PRO A 37 -23.05 6.95 -4.70
CA PRO A 37 -21.77 6.56 -5.28
C PRO A 37 -21.51 7.28 -6.60
N LEU A 38 -20.35 7.92 -6.72
CA LEU A 38 -19.84 8.45 -7.98
C LEU A 38 -19.36 7.30 -8.87
N ALA A 39 -19.40 7.52 -10.18
CA ALA A 39 -18.63 6.70 -11.11
C ALA A 39 -17.12 6.81 -10.79
N ALA A 40 -16.37 5.72 -10.97
CA ALA A 40 -14.99 5.61 -10.48
C ALA A 40 -14.00 6.57 -11.17
N ASP A 41 -14.31 7.00 -12.39
CA ASP A 41 -13.60 8.02 -13.16
C ASP A 41 -13.82 9.45 -12.63
N VAL A 42 -14.96 9.70 -12.00
CA VAL A 42 -15.34 11.00 -11.38
C VAL A 42 -14.77 11.17 -9.97
N LYS A 43 -14.39 10.07 -9.28
CA LYS A 43 -13.79 10.14 -7.93
C LYS A 43 -12.52 11.02 -7.94
N PRO A 44 -12.28 11.83 -6.88
CA PRO A 44 -11.16 12.77 -6.83
C PRO A 44 -9.80 12.09 -6.75
N VAL A 45 -9.78 10.83 -6.30
CA VAL A 45 -8.64 9.91 -6.20
C VAL A 45 -9.06 8.49 -6.59
N ARG A 46 -8.10 7.66 -7.00
CA ARG A 46 -8.29 6.26 -7.42
C ARG A 46 -6.94 5.52 -7.47
N PRO A 47 -6.91 4.18 -7.49
CA PRO A 47 -5.70 3.41 -7.79
C PRO A 47 -5.07 3.79 -9.13
N GLY A 48 -3.73 3.70 -9.21
CA GLY A 48 -2.97 3.86 -10.45
C GLY A 48 -2.97 5.29 -11.01
N LEU A 49 -3.08 6.31 -10.15
CA LEU A 49 -2.74 7.70 -10.52
C LEU A 49 -1.25 7.81 -10.83
N SER A 50 -0.89 8.62 -11.84
CA SER A 50 0.50 8.78 -12.26
C SER A 50 1.26 9.79 -11.40
N GLY A 51 2.30 9.34 -10.71
CA GLY A 51 3.29 10.20 -10.07
C GLY A 51 4.46 10.53 -11.02
N GLY A 52 5.65 10.73 -10.46
CA GLY A 52 6.89 11.02 -11.20
C GLY A 52 7.28 12.51 -11.24
N GLN A 53 6.52 13.37 -10.56
CA GLN A 53 6.75 14.81 -10.51
C GLN A 53 7.86 15.19 -9.51
N TYR A 54 8.07 14.38 -8.47
CA TYR A 54 9.18 14.57 -7.53
C TYR A 54 10.39 13.72 -7.95
N ARG A 55 11.47 14.40 -8.34
CA ARG A 55 12.73 13.80 -8.79
C ARG A 55 13.88 14.26 -7.89
N PRO A 56 14.27 13.51 -6.84
CA PRO A 56 15.36 13.90 -5.94
C PRO A 56 16.75 13.82 -6.59
N LEU A 57 16.89 13.13 -7.73
CA LEU A 57 18.14 13.01 -8.48
C LEU A 57 18.08 13.83 -9.78
N THR A 58 19.19 14.48 -10.12
CA THR A 58 19.43 15.01 -11.47
C THR A 58 19.89 13.89 -12.42
N ASP A 59 19.76 14.08 -13.72
CA ASP A 59 20.14 13.06 -14.70
C ASP A 59 21.66 12.74 -14.66
N ALA A 60 22.49 13.72 -14.27
CA ALA A 60 23.92 13.50 -14.03
C ALA A 60 24.19 12.62 -12.79
N GLN A 61 23.37 12.72 -11.74
CA GLN A 61 23.45 11.84 -10.56
C GLN A 61 22.93 10.44 -10.87
N ILE A 62 21.87 10.32 -11.67
CA ILE A 62 21.38 9.03 -12.18
C ILE A 62 22.51 8.29 -12.91
N ALA A 63 23.21 8.97 -13.84
CA ALA A 63 24.31 8.36 -14.58
C ALA A 63 25.48 7.90 -13.70
N GLN A 64 25.79 8.63 -12.62
CA GLN A 64 26.82 8.24 -11.64
C GLN A 64 26.38 7.02 -10.81
N ILE A 65 25.13 6.99 -10.36
CA ILE A 65 24.57 5.86 -9.61
C ILE A 65 24.48 4.63 -10.51
N GLU A 66 24.05 4.79 -11.78
CA GLU A 66 24.08 3.74 -12.80
C GLU A 66 25.49 3.17 -12.96
N GLN A 67 26.51 4.00 -13.21
CA GLN A 67 27.89 3.53 -13.34
C GLN A 67 28.32 2.72 -12.10
N THR A 68 28.00 3.21 -10.90
CA THR A 68 28.30 2.53 -9.63
C THR A 68 27.59 1.16 -9.53
N ILE A 69 26.32 1.06 -9.95
CA ILE A 69 25.55 -0.19 -9.98
C ILE A 69 26.27 -1.25 -10.84
N TYR A 70 26.70 -0.89 -12.05
CA TYR A 70 27.42 -1.82 -12.93
C TYR A 70 28.79 -2.23 -12.35
N GLN A 71 29.51 -1.32 -11.69
CA GLN A 71 30.77 -1.66 -11.02
C GLN A 71 30.57 -2.62 -9.83
N ILE A 72 29.51 -2.42 -9.04
CA ILE A 72 29.14 -3.37 -7.97
C ILE A 72 28.88 -4.75 -8.57
N LEU A 73 28.15 -4.84 -9.67
CA LEU A 73 27.78 -6.11 -10.30
C LEU A 73 28.93 -6.83 -11.00
N ASP A 74 29.81 -6.09 -11.69
CA ASP A 74 30.91 -6.63 -12.48
C ASP A 74 32.16 -6.92 -11.64
N GLU A 75 32.56 -5.99 -10.76
CA GLU A 75 33.80 -6.12 -9.97
C GLU A 75 33.58 -6.95 -8.69
N ILE A 76 32.46 -6.74 -8.00
CA ILE A 76 32.17 -7.33 -6.68
C ILE A 76 31.26 -8.56 -6.79
N GLY A 77 30.14 -8.44 -7.52
CA GLY A 77 29.14 -9.49 -7.67
C GLY A 77 28.41 -9.85 -6.37
N LEU A 78 27.75 -11.00 -6.34
CA LEU A 78 27.04 -11.54 -5.16
C LEU A 78 27.54 -12.97 -4.84
N SER A 79 27.72 -13.32 -3.56
CA SER A 79 28.08 -14.69 -3.15
C SER A 79 26.86 -15.52 -2.72
N GLN A 80 27.07 -16.82 -2.49
CA GLN A 80 26.08 -17.76 -1.94
C GLN A 80 24.83 -18.01 -2.80
N ALA A 81 24.94 -17.86 -4.12
CA ALA A 81 23.92 -18.40 -5.02
C ALA A 81 23.82 -19.93 -4.82
N PRO A 82 22.61 -20.53 -4.84
CA PRO A 82 22.46 -21.98 -4.89
C PRO A 82 23.10 -22.55 -6.18
N GLU A 83 23.48 -23.82 -6.18
CA GLU A 83 24.14 -24.46 -7.34
C GLU A 83 23.27 -24.38 -8.61
N SER A 84 21.95 -24.52 -8.48
CA SER A 84 20.97 -24.31 -9.55
C SER A 84 21.03 -22.88 -10.09
N GLY A 85 21.01 -21.88 -9.20
CA GLY A 85 21.14 -20.46 -9.54
C GLY A 85 22.44 -20.13 -10.26
N ILE A 86 23.56 -20.69 -9.81
CA ILE A 86 24.85 -20.57 -10.51
C ILE A 86 24.75 -21.14 -11.92
N ALA A 87 24.13 -22.31 -12.10
CA ALA A 87 23.95 -22.94 -13.40
C ALA A 87 23.08 -22.09 -14.35
N TYR A 88 21.92 -21.59 -13.90
CA TYR A 88 21.07 -20.70 -14.70
C TYR A 88 21.81 -19.41 -15.07
N MET A 89 22.36 -18.70 -14.09
CA MET A 89 23.00 -17.40 -14.32
C MET A 89 24.25 -17.53 -15.21
N SER A 90 25.04 -18.60 -15.05
CA SER A 90 26.23 -18.83 -15.90
C SER A 90 25.85 -19.23 -17.33
N ALA A 91 24.79 -20.03 -17.52
CA ALA A 91 24.24 -20.29 -18.85
C ALA A 91 23.67 -19.02 -19.52
N PHE A 92 23.24 -18.05 -18.71
CA PHE A 92 22.79 -16.73 -19.19
C PHE A 92 23.94 -15.75 -19.47
N GLY A 93 25.14 -15.99 -18.94
CA GLY A 93 26.37 -15.24 -19.22
C GLY A 93 27.10 -14.68 -17.99
N ALA A 94 26.55 -14.84 -16.77
CA ALA A 94 27.21 -14.43 -15.54
C ALA A 94 28.46 -15.28 -15.24
N GLN A 95 29.41 -14.72 -14.49
CA GLN A 95 30.69 -15.37 -14.21
C GLN A 95 30.78 -15.79 -12.75
N ALA A 96 30.80 -17.10 -12.48
CA ALA A 96 31.12 -17.64 -11.16
C ALA A 96 32.64 -17.60 -10.94
N GLY A 97 33.11 -16.75 -10.04
CA GLY A 97 34.52 -16.64 -9.66
C GLY A 97 34.97 -17.70 -8.66
N GLU A 98 36.28 -17.98 -8.63
CA GLU A 98 36.90 -18.90 -7.66
C GLU A 98 36.73 -18.45 -6.20
N ASP A 99 36.39 -17.18 -5.96
CA ASP A 99 36.05 -16.60 -4.66
C ASP A 99 34.59 -16.87 -4.22
N GLY A 100 33.85 -17.68 -4.96
CA GLY A 100 32.45 -18.03 -4.66
C GLY A 100 31.46 -16.88 -4.91
N ARG A 101 31.84 -15.90 -5.74
CA ARG A 101 31.01 -14.75 -6.14
C ARG A 101 30.61 -14.84 -7.61
N VAL A 102 29.31 -14.68 -7.88
CA VAL A 102 28.75 -14.53 -9.22
C VAL A 102 28.79 -13.06 -9.61
N ARG A 103 29.48 -12.75 -10.71
CA ARG A 103 29.64 -11.40 -11.28
C ARG A 103 28.82 -11.25 -12.55
N PHE A 104 28.34 -10.04 -12.81
CA PHE A 104 27.44 -9.73 -13.92
C PHE A 104 27.98 -8.54 -14.70
N SER A 105 28.51 -8.79 -15.89
CA SER A 105 28.94 -7.70 -16.78
C SER A 105 27.74 -6.88 -17.23
N ARG A 106 28.01 -5.64 -17.71
CA ARG A 106 26.97 -4.78 -18.28
C ARG A 106 26.16 -5.49 -19.37
N GLU A 107 26.79 -6.28 -20.22
CA GLU A 107 26.12 -7.04 -21.29
C GLU A 107 25.11 -8.06 -20.75
N VAL A 108 25.40 -8.72 -19.62
CA VAL A 108 24.51 -9.69 -18.97
C VAL A 108 23.30 -8.99 -18.34
N VAL A 109 23.53 -7.84 -17.70
CA VAL A 109 22.48 -7.03 -17.07
C VAL A 109 21.58 -6.38 -18.14
N ASP A 110 22.17 -5.79 -19.18
CA ASP A 110 21.44 -5.19 -20.31
C ASP A 110 20.59 -6.24 -21.05
N LYS A 111 21.11 -7.46 -21.21
CA LYS A 111 20.35 -8.60 -21.74
C LYS A 111 19.14 -8.92 -20.86
N ALA A 112 19.28 -8.99 -19.53
CA ALA A 112 18.14 -9.19 -18.63
C ALA A 112 17.13 -8.02 -18.70
N LEU A 113 17.60 -6.77 -18.72
CA LEU A 113 16.78 -5.57 -18.87
C LEU A 113 16.00 -5.52 -20.20
N SER A 114 16.51 -6.16 -21.25
CA SER A 114 15.84 -6.28 -22.55
C SER A 114 14.74 -7.35 -22.59
N LEU A 115 14.81 -8.35 -21.71
CA LEU A 115 13.85 -9.46 -21.61
C LEU A 115 12.78 -9.22 -20.53
N ALA A 116 13.09 -8.41 -19.50
CA ALA A 116 12.24 -8.15 -18.36
C ALA A 116 10.84 -7.62 -18.72
N ALA A 117 9.82 -8.11 -18.01
CA ALA A 117 8.46 -7.58 -18.11
C ALA A 117 8.37 -6.15 -17.55
N LYS A 118 8.04 -5.17 -18.41
CA LYS A 118 8.01 -3.74 -18.03
C LYS A 118 6.61 -3.23 -17.67
N ASP A 119 5.58 -3.75 -18.32
CA ASP A 119 4.17 -3.36 -18.13
C ASP A 119 3.39 -4.47 -17.41
N ILE A 120 3.75 -4.76 -16.16
CA ILE A 120 3.14 -5.84 -15.37
C ILE A 120 1.72 -5.44 -14.94
N THR A 121 0.76 -6.37 -15.05
CA THR A 121 -0.52 -6.27 -14.34
C THR A 121 -0.56 -7.35 -13.26
N LEU A 122 -0.65 -6.93 -12.00
CA LEU A 122 -0.89 -7.84 -10.88
C LEU A 122 -2.39 -7.98 -10.66
N CYS A 123 -2.93 -9.18 -10.83
CA CYS A 123 -4.37 -9.37 -10.83
C CYS A 123 -4.96 -9.36 -9.42
N GLY A 124 -6.16 -8.79 -9.26
CA GLY A 124 -7.04 -9.20 -8.18
C GLY A 124 -7.73 -10.52 -8.53
N ARG A 125 -8.30 -11.20 -7.53
CA ARG A 125 -9.27 -12.28 -7.78
C ARG A 125 -10.52 -11.72 -8.45
N ASP A 126 -10.88 -10.48 -8.14
CA ASP A 126 -11.78 -9.64 -8.95
C ASP A 126 -10.94 -8.66 -9.78
N ALA A 127 -11.24 -8.57 -11.09
CA ALA A 127 -10.55 -7.70 -12.04
C ALA A 127 -10.68 -6.20 -11.72
N GLN A 128 -11.65 -5.78 -10.90
CA GLN A 128 -11.73 -4.39 -10.43
C GLN A 128 -10.54 -3.99 -9.53
N PHE A 129 -9.78 -4.96 -9.02
CA PHE A 129 -8.59 -4.75 -8.18
C PHE A 129 -7.27 -5.08 -8.90
N ASP A 130 -7.28 -5.18 -10.24
CA ASP A 130 -6.07 -5.35 -11.04
C ASP A 130 -5.17 -4.10 -10.94
N LEU A 131 -3.89 -4.31 -10.58
CA LEU A 131 -2.90 -3.25 -10.43
C LEU A 131 -2.05 -3.16 -11.71
N HIS A 132 -2.22 -2.10 -12.48
CA HIS A 132 -1.36 -1.83 -13.63
C HIS A 132 -0.07 -1.14 -13.17
N LEU A 133 1.03 -1.88 -13.15
CA LEU A 133 2.38 -1.40 -12.86
C LEU A 133 3.02 -0.92 -14.17
N THR A 134 2.51 0.21 -14.67
CA THR A 134 2.92 0.81 -15.96
C THR A 134 3.37 2.24 -15.73
N GLY A 135 4.51 2.62 -16.31
CA GLY A 135 5.12 3.94 -16.12
C GLY A 135 5.22 4.33 -14.63
N THR A 136 4.60 5.44 -14.24
CA THR A 136 4.62 5.99 -12.88
C THR A 136 3.29 5.81 -12.11
N ARG A 137 2.46 4.84 -12.50
CA ARG A 137 1.17 4.56 -11.82
C ARG A 137 1.40 4.04 -10.41
N VAL A 138 0.90 4.75 -9.40
CA VAL A 138 1.10 4.49 -7.98
C VAL A 138 -0.02 3.63 -7.39
N HIS A 139 0.36 2.61 -6.61
CA HIS A 139 -0.55 1.83 -5.78
C HIS A 139 -0.01 1.71 -4.35
N TYR A 140 -0.87 1.96 -3.36
CA TYR A 140 -0.55 1.80 -1.94
C TYR A 140 -1.13 0.48 -1.42
N GLY A 141 -0.44 -0.19 -0.50
CA GLY A 141 -0.92 -1.42 0.13
C GLY A 141 -0.28 -1.69 1.48
N THR A 142 -0.81 -2.68 2.19
CA THR A 142 -0.12 -3.23 3.37
C THR A 142 1.14 -3.96 2.94
N ALA A 143 2.09 -4.14 3.87
CA ALA A 143 3.15 -5.13 3.81
C ALA A 143 3.81 -5.25 5.20
N GLY A 144 4.91 -6.00 5.28
CA GLY A 144 5.77 -6.16 6.45
C GLY A 144 5.85 -7.61 6.89
N ALA A 145 6.25 -7.81 8.15
CA ALA A 145 6.25 -9.11 8.81
C ALA A 145 6.18 -8.90 10.34
N ALA A 146 5.30 -8.00 10.80
CA ALA A 146 5.18 -7.68 12.21
C ALA A 146 4.83 -8.94 13.02
N VAL A 147 5.52 -9.13 14.15
CA VAL A 147 5.30 -10.27 15.06
C VAL A 147 4.37 -9.91 16.22
N HIS A 148 4.00 -8.64 16.35
CA HIS A 148 3.05 -8.17 17.36
C HIS A 148 1.89 -7.38 16.74
N LEU A 149 0.72 -7.50 17.34
CA LEU A 149 -0.37 -6.56 17.18
C LEU A 149 -0.33 -5.48 18.27
N VAL A 150 -0.58 -4.23 17.86
CA VAL A 150 -0.81 -3.08 18.72
C VAL A 150 -2.20 -3.20 19.35
N ASP A 151 -2.26 -3.31 20.68
CA ASP A 151 -3.49 -3.29 21.46
C ASP A 151 -3.70 -1.89 22.02
N ILE A 152 -4.40 -1.05 21.26
CA ILE A 152 -4.70 0.34 21.63
C ILE A 152 -5.47 0.40 22.95
N LYS A 153 -6.45 -0.49 23.12
CA LYS A 153 -7.38 -0.47 24.25
C LYS A 153 -6.65 -0.67 25.58
N ASN A 154 -5.68 -1.57 25.62
CA ASN A 154 -4.88 -1.84 26.82
C ASN A 154 -3.51 -1.13 26.80
N ASN A 155 -3.22 -0.33 25.76
CA ASN A 155 -1.96 0.40 25.54
C ASN A 155 -0.73 -0.52 25.64
N GLN A 156 -0.77 -1.65 24.94
CA GLN A 156 0.26 -2.70 24.99
C GLN A 156 0.49 -3.34 23.62
N TYR A 157 1.38 -4.33 23.58
CA TYR A 157 1.58 -5.23 22.46
C TYR A 157 1.22 -6.66 22.87
N ARG A 158 0.72 -7.44 21.91
CA ARG A 158 0.59 -8.90 22.01
C ARG A 158 1.15 -9.54 20.75
N GLU A 159 1.48 -10.83 20.78
CA GLU A 159 1.80 -11.57 19.55
C GLU A 159 0.66 -11.44 18.52
N SER A 160 1.01 -11.35 17.23
CA SER A 160 0.06 -11.42 16.12
C SER A 160 -0.29 -12.87 15.79
N HIS A 161 -1.57 -13.16 15.61
CA HIS A 161 -2.11 -14.50 15.38
C HIS A 161 -2.66 -14.65 13.95
N LEU A 162 -2.97 -15.87 13.51
CA LEU A 162 -3.55 -16.13 12.19
C LEU A 162 -4.86 -15.34 11.95
N ALA A 163 -5.70 -15.26 12.98
CA ALA A 163 -6.94 -14.49 12.95
C ALA A 163 -6.73 -12.99 12.69
N ASP A 164 -5.60 -12.41 13.14
CA ASP A 164 -5.30 -11.00 12.90
C ASP A 164 -4.96 -10.73 11.42
N ILE A 165 -4.31 -11.69 10.74
CA ILE A 165 -4.05 -11.61 9.30
C ILE A 165 -5.38 -11.65 8.53
N TYR A 166 -6.29 -12.53 8.93
CA TYR A 166 -7.63 -12.62 8.34
C TYR A 166 -8.44 -11.33 8.54
N ASP A 167 -8.47 -10.80 9.76
CA ASP A 167 -9.17 -9.56 10.09
C ASP A 167 -8.56 -8.34 9.38
N ALA A 168 -7.23 -8.26 9.27
CA ALA A 168 -6.55 -7.24 8.48
C ALA A 168 -6.95 -7.30 6.99
N ALA A 169 -7.01 -8.50 6.40
CA ALA A 169 -7.46 -8.70 5.02
C ALA A 169 -8.93 -8.25 4.83
N ARG A 170 -9.82 -8.62 5.76
CA ARG A 170 -11.24 -8.21 5.77
C ARG A 170 -11.42 -6.70 5.88
N ILE A 171 -10.59 -6.02 6.68
CA ILE A 171 -10.59 -4.56 6.77
C ILE A 171 -10.10 -3.96 5.46
N VAL A 172 -8.95 -4.41 4.94
CA VAL A 172 -8.37 -3.90 3.67
C VAL A 172 -9.30 -4.10 2.49
N GLN A 173 -10.10 -5.18 2.44
CA GLN A 173 -11.13 -5.38 1.42
C GLN A 173 -12.15 -4.22 1.36
N GLN A 174 -12.42 -3.53 2.48
CA GLN A 174 -13.37 -2.41 2.57
C GLN A 174 -12.72 -1.03 2.39
N MET A 175 -11.40 -0.93 2.29
CA MET A 175 -10.67 0.35 2.20
C MET A 175 -10.46 0.78 0.73
N ASP A 176 -10.94 1.96 0.35
CA ASP A 176 -10.85 2.45 -1.03
C ASP A 176 -9.41 2.80 -1.46
N ASN A 177 -8.58 3.32 -0.55
CA ASN A 177 -7.23 3.86 -0.83
C ASN A 177 -6.10 2.88 -0.48
N ILE A 178 -6.42 1.66 -0.02
CA ILE A 178 -5.46 0.56 0.17
C ILE A 178 -5.74 -0.46 -0.94
N HIS A 179 -4.93 -0.44 -2.00
CA HIS A 179 -5.25 -1.12 -3.26
C HIS A 179 -4.89 -2.61 -3.27
N PHE A 180 -3.92 -3.03 -2.44
CA PHE A 180 -3.47 -4.42 -2.35
C PHE A 180 -3.14 -4.85 -0.91
N PHE A 181 -3.07 -6.16 -0.70
CA PHE A 181 -2.81 -6.78 0.61
C PHE A 181 -1.58 -7.69 0.56
N GLN A 182 -0.38 -7.14 0.71
CA GLN A 182 0.76 -7.97 1.08
C GLN A 182 0.69 -8.25 2.58
N ARG A 183 0.92 -9.51 2.98
CA ARG A 183 0.72 -9.96 4.36
C ARG A 183 1.50 -9.03 5.31
N PRO A 184 0.86 -8.44 6.34
CA PRO A 184 1.54 -7.48 7.21
C PRO A 184 2.20 -8.11 8.45
N MET A 185 1.82 -9.35 8.78
CA MET A 185 2.13 -10.00 10.05
C MET A 185 2.59 -11.46 9.85
N VAL A 186 3.25 -11.99 10.89
CA VAL A 186 3.52 -13.42 11.07
C VAL A 186 2.51 -13.99 12.07
N ALA A 187 1.88 -15.12 11.76
CA ALA A 187 0.99 -15.83 12.69
C ALA A 187 1.82 -16.60 13.73
N ARG A 188 2.00 -16.01 14.91
CA ARG A 188 2.88 -16.51 15.99
C ARG A 188 2.27 -17.65 16.79
N ASP A 189 0.99 -17.91 16.58
CA ASP A 189 0.21 -19.02 17.12
C ASP A 189 0.41 -20.35 16.35
N ILE A 190 1.14 -20.33 15.23
CA ILE A 190 1.46 -21.52 14.43
C ILE A 190 2.97 -21.80 14.49
N PRO A 191 3.43 -22.82 15.24
CA PRO A 191 4.86 -23.13 15.37
C PRO A 191 5.49 -23.84 14.17
N ASP A 192 4.69 -24.60 13.41
CA ASP A 192 5.16 -25.37 12.26
C ASP A 192 5.25 -24.48 11.01
N PRO A 193 6.42 -24.36 10.34
CA PRO A 193 6.59 -23.47 9.19
C PRO A 193 5.71 -23.82 7.97
N ALA A 194 5.46 -25.11 7.71
CA ALA A 194 4.65 -25.54 6.57
C ALA A 194 3.18 -25.18 6.79
N ALA A 195 2.66 -25.46 7.99
CA ALA A 195 1.32 -25.06 8.40
C ALA A 195 1.17 -23.54 8.44
N LEU A 196 2.19 -22.81 8.91
CA LEU A 196 2.23 -21.34 8.96
C LEU A 196 2.05 -20.73 7.58
N ASP A 197 2.85 -21.14 6.60
CA ASP A 197 2.78 -20.59 5.25
C ASP A 197 1.44 -20.91 4.57
N LEU A 198 1.00 -22.18 4.64
CA LEU A 198 -0.25 -22.65 4.03
C LEU A 198 -1.47 -21.92 4.63
N ASN A 199 -1.54 -21.82 5.96
CA ASN A 199 -2.62 -21.11 6.64
C ASN A 199 -2.57 -19.60 6.41
N THR A 200 -1.37 -19.01 6.32
CA THR A 200 -1.21 -17.59 5.99
C THR A 200 -1.77 -17.29 4.59
N VAL A 201 -1.49 -18.15 3.60
CA VAL A 201 -2.10 -18.03 2.26
C VAL A 201 -3.61 -18.13 2.33
N TYR A 202 -4.15 -19.13 3.03
CA TYR A 202 -5.60 -19.31 3.23
C TYR A 202 -6.26 -18.08 3.89
N ALA A 203 -5.68 -17.55 4.97
CA ALA A 203 -6.16 -16.35 5.65
C ALA A 203 -6.28 -15.14 4.70
N CYS A 204 -5.28 -14.93 3.85
CA CYS A 204 -5.28 -13.84 2.88
C CYS A 204 -6.39 -14.03 1.83
N ILE A 205 -6.48 -15.20 1.20
CA ILE A 205 -7.46 -15.45 0.13
C ILE A 205 -8.90 -15.57 0.65
N LYS A 206 -9.12 -15.97 1.90
CA LYS A 206 -10.41 -15.94 2.58
C LYS A 206 -10.83 -14.50 2.90
N GLY A 207 -9.88 -13.63 3.26
CA GLY A 207 -10.17 -12.27 3.72
C GLY A 207 -10.30 -11.19 2.65
N THR A 208 -9.64 -11.32 1.48
CA THR A 208 -9.69 -10.30 0.42
C THR A 208 -9.67 -10.87 -1.01
N THR A 209 -10.25 -10.10 -1.93
CA THR A 209 -10.27 -10.32 -3.39
C THR A 209 -9.28 -9.43 -4.15
N LYS A 210 -8.63 -8.50 -3.44
CA LYS A 210 -7.55 -7.65 -3.96
C LYS A 210 -6.32 -8.50 -4.28
N HIS A 211 -5.35 -7.94 -5.00
CA HIS A 211 -4.07 -8.63 -5.18
C HIS A 211 -3.39 -8.89 -3.82
N ILE A 212 -2.85 -10.10 -3.64
CA ILE A 212 -2.23 -10.54 -2.39
C ILE A 212 -0.73 -10.73 -2.58
N GLY A 213 0.07 -10.27 -1.62
CA GLY A 213 1.48 -10.64 -1.49
C GLY A 213 1.68 -11.61 -0.32
N THR A 214 2.33 -12.75 -0.56
CA THR A 214 2.70 -13.73 0.48
C THR A 214 4.20 -14.04 0.43
N SER A 215 4.70 -14.89 1.31
CA SER A 215 6.08 -15.41 1.30
C SER A 215 6.06 -16.88 1.70
N PHE A 216 7.00 -17.68 1.20
CA PHE A 216 7.25 -19.04 1.68
C PHE A 216 8.61 -19.14 2.36
N THR A 217 8.69 -20.01 3.37
CA THR A 217 9.87 -20.29 4.18
C THR A 217 10.81 -21.25 3.46
N GLU A 218 10.27 -22.35 2.94
CA GLU A 218 11.02 -23.41 2.24
C GLU A 218 10.37 -23.76 0.89
N ALA A 219 11.19 -24.24 -0.05
CA ALA A 219 10.75 -24.49 -1.42
C ALA A 219 9.64 -25.56 -1.53
N GLU A 220 9.66 -26.57 -0.64
CA GLU A 220 8.65 -27.64 -0.62
C GLU A 220 7.26 -27.17 -0.17
N PHE A 221 7.16 -26.05 0.57
CA PHE A 221 5.87 -25.50 1.02
C PHE A 221 5.12 -24.76 -0.09
N VAL A 222 5.79 -24.45 -1.20
CA VAL A 222 5.19 -23.81 -2.37
C VAL A 222 4.12 -24.71 -3.01
N ALA A 223 4.40 -26.01 -3.20
CA ALA A 223 3.50 -26.89 -3.95
C ALA A 223 2.10 -27.06 -3.33
N PRO A 224 1.94 -27.33 -2.01
CA PRO A 224 0.62 -27.38 -1.38
C PRO A 224 -0.15 -26.05 -1.48
N ALA A 225 0.53 -24.91 -1.35
CA ALA A 225 -0.09 -23.60 -1.52
C ALA A 225 -0.52 -23.36 -2.97
N MET A 226 0.27 -23.81 -3.96
CA MET A 226 -0.12 -23.74 -5.37
C MET A 226 -1.37 -24.59 -5.66
N GLU A 227 -1.51 -25.78 -5.06
CA GLU A 227 -2.74 -26.58 -5.21
C GLU A 227 -3.99 -25.85 -4.68
N MET A 228 -3.88 -25.18 -3.53
CA MET A 228 -4.94 -24.34 -2.97
C MET A 228 -5.27 -23.17 -3.91
N LEU A 229 -4.26 -22.45 -4.41
CA LEU A 229 -4.46 -21.31 -5.32
C LEU A 229 -5.04 -21.74 -6.68
N HIS A 230 -4.64 -22.90 -7.20
CA HIS A 230 -5.24 -23.50 -8.39
C HIS A 230 -6.71 -23.82 -8.17
N GLU A 231 -7.10 -24.41 -7.04
CA GLU A 231 -8.52 -24.68 -6.75
C GLU A 231 -9.35 -23.39 -6.68
N VAL A 232 -8.83 -22.34 -6.01
CA VAL A 232 -9.50 -21.03 -5.92
C VAL A 232 -9.57 -20.32 -7.29
N ALA A 233 -8.61 -20.55 -8.18
CA ALA A 233 -8.62 -20.03 -9.54
C ALA A 233 -9.58 -20.80 -10.49
N GLY A 234 -10.00 -22.02 -10.14
CA GLY A 234 -10.71 -22.94 -11.05
C GLY A 234 -9.78 -23.79 -11.94
N GLY A 235 -8.51 -23.92 -11.56
CA GLY A 235 -7.50 -24.78 -12.18
C GLY A 235 -6.18 -24.05 -12.50
N GLU A 236 -5.10 -24.81 -12.70
CA GLU A 236 -3.76 -24.24 -13.02
C GLU A 236 -3.78 -23.33 -14.26
N ALA A 237 -4.54 -23.69 -15.31
CA ALA A 237 -4.64 -22.88 -16.52
C ALA A 237 -5.31 -21.51 -16.26
N ALA A 238 -6.29 -21.45 -15.34
CA ALA A 238 -6.93 -20.21 -14.95
C ALA A 238 -6.00 -19.37 -14.05
N TRP A 239 -5.29 -20.03 -13.13
CA TRP A 239 -4.25 -19.41 -12.30
C TRP A 239 -3.16 -18.75 -13.17
N ARG A 240 -2.53 -19.50 -14.10
CA ARG A 240 -1.46 -18.97 -14.96
C ARG A 240 -1.92 -17.84 -15.89
N ALA A 241 -3.22 -17.79 -16.22
CA ALA A 241 -3.78 -16.68 -17.00
C ALA A 241 -4.00 -15.41 -16.17
N ARG A 242 -4.29 -15.52 -14.87
CA ARG A 242 -4.57 -14.40 -13.95
C ARG A 242 -4.09 -14.70 -12.51
N PRO A 243 -2.77 -14.71 -12.26
CA PRO A 243 -2.26 -14.99 -10.92
C PRO A 243 -2.58 -13.84 -9.96
N PHE A 244 -3.43 -14.12 -8.97
CA PHE A 244 -3.92 -13.11 -8.01
C PHE A 244 -3.14 -13.05 -6.69
N VAL A 245 -2.09 -13.88 -6.56
CA VAL A 245 -1.11 -13.84 -5.47
C VAL A 245 0.29 -13.67 -6.07
N SER A 246 1.16 -12.92 -5.41
CA SER A 246 2.58 -12.80 -5.72
C SER A 246 3.43 -13.24 -4.53
N ASN A 247 4.67 -13.69 -4.80
CA ASN A 247 5.63 -14.04 -3.77
C ASN A 247 6.61 -12.89 -3.50
N SER A 248 6.58 -12.39 -2.27
CA SER A 248 7.56 -11.52 -1.64
C SER A 248 8.82 -12.33 -1.38
N ASN A 249 9.82 -12.27 -2.27
CA ASN A 249 11.03 -13.06 -2.16
C ASN A 249 12.23 -12.23 -1.67
N CYS A 250 12.68 -12.48 -0.44
CA CYS A 250 13.95 -11.97 0.08
C CYS A 250 15.15 -12.78 -0.45
N PHE A 251 15.29 -12.84 -1.79
CA PHE A 251 16.31 -13.64 -2.48
C PHE A 251 17.75 -13.21 -2.18
N VAL A 252 17.95 -12.04 -1.55
CA VAL A 252 19.24 -11.48 -1.17
C VAL A 252 19.25 -11.13 0.33
N VAL A 253 20.35 -11.44 1.01
CA VAL A 253 20.71 -10.92 2.33
C VAL A 253 21.78 -9.83 2.13
N PRO A 254 21.44 -8.55 2.27
CA PRO A 254 22.41 -7.47 2.12
C PRO A 254 23.52 -7.55 3.18
N PRO A 255 24.79 -7.20 2.85
CA PRO A 255 25.24 -6.75 1.53
C PRO A 255 25.64 -7.91 0.60
N LEU A 256 25.09 -7.89 -0.62
CA LEU A 256 25.59 -8.64 -1.79
C LEU A 256 25.78 -10.15 -1.57
N ARG A 257 24.80 -10.82 -0.93
CA ARG A 257 24.74 -12.29 -0.77
C ARG A 257 23.36 -12.81 -1.14
N PHE A 258 23.27 -13.83 -1.96
CA PHE A 258 22.00 -14.53 -2.15
C PHE A 258 21.58 -15.26 -0.87
N ALA A 259 20.28 -15.29 -0.60
CA ALA A 259 19.66 -16.13 0.41
C ALA A 259 19.32 -17.47 -0.24
N THR A 260 20.09 -18.52 0.04
CA THR A 260 19.98 -19.83 -0.65
C THR A 260 18.56 -20.38 -0.67
N GLU A 261 17.92 -20.51 0.49
CA GLU A 261 16.57 -21.11 0.59
C GLU A 261 15.51 -20.22 -0.07
N SER A 262 15.60 -18.89 0.11
CA SER A 262 14.69 -17.95 -0.58
C SER A 262 14.86 -17.99 -2.10
N CYS A 263 16.08 -18.23 -2.60
CA CYS A 263 16.33 -18.45 -4.03
C CYS A 263 15.69 -19.77 -4.51
N LEU A 264 15.78 -20.86 -3.73
CA LEU A 264 15.12 -22.12 -4.07
C LEU A 264 13.58 -21.97 -4.08
N VAL A 265 13.01 -21.27 -3.09
CA VAL A 265 11.60 -20.83 -3.11
C VAL A 265 11.30 -20.01 -4.37
N MET A 266 12.18 -19.08 -4.75
CA MET A 266 12.02 -18.23 -5.94
C MET A 266 11.92 -19.07 -7.21
N GLU A 267 12.73 -20.12 -7.34
CA GLU A 267 12.65 -20.99 -8.52
C GLU A 267 11.29 -21.69 -8.62
N GLU A 268 10.77 -22.24 -7.52
CA GLU A 268 9.50 -22.97 -7.52
C GLU A 268 8.30 -22.06 -7.80
N VAL A 269 8.23 -20.87 -7.19
CA VAL A 269 7.14 -19.91 -7.47
C VAL A 269 7.21 -19.38 -8.90
N VAL A 270 8.40 -19.18 -9.47
CA VAL A 270 8.58 -18.79 -10.89
C VAL A 270 8.12 -19.92 -11.82
N LYS A 271 8.51 -21.19 -11.57
CA LYS A 271 8.04 -22.37 -12.33
C LYS A 271 6.51 -22.52 -12.25
N ALA A 272 5.91 -22.22 -11.09
CA ALA A 272 4.47 -22.20 -10.86
C ALA A 272 3.72 -21.01 -11.52
N GLY A 273 4.44 -20.07 -12.15
CA GLY A 273 3.84 -18.91 -12.82
C GLY A 273 3.37 -17.80 -11.88
N MET A 274 3.82 -17.82 -10.62
CA MET A 274 3.51 -16.77 -9.64
C MET A 274 4.43 -15.55 -9.87
N PRO A 275 3.90 -14.32 -9.96
CA PRO A 275 4.72 -13.10 -9.99
C PRO A 275 5.60 -12.99 -8.74
N VAL A 276 6.82 -12.47 -8.90
CA VAL A 276 7.77 -12.33 -7.79
C VAL A 276 8.12 -10.88 -7.52
N LEU A 277 8.11 -10.49 -6.25
CA LEU A 277 8.75 -9.25 -5.79
C LEU A 277 10.16 -9.58 -5.33
N LEU A 278 11.16 -9.02 -6.01
CA LEU A 278 12.58 -9.22 -5.73
C LEU A 278 13.04 -8.24 -4.65
N LEU A 279 13.01 -8.65 -3.37
CA LEU A 279 13.32 -7.78 -2.22
C LEU A 279 14.81 -7.68 -1.90
N SER A 280 15.36 -6.47 -1.95
CA SER A 280 16.66 -6.08 -1.37
C SER A 280 16.43 -5.16 -0.16
N ALA A 281 16.55 -5.72 1.04
CA ALA A 281 16.21 -5.06 2.31
C ALA A 281 17.46 -4.49 3.06
N GLY A 282 18.25 -3.66 2.37
CA GLY A 282 19.54 -3.18 2.89
C GLY A 282 19.40 -2.00 3.85
N GLN A 283 19.97 -2.08 5.06
CA GLN A 283 19.87 -1.00 6.04
C GLN A 283 21.09 -0.06 5.96
N ALA A 284 20.86 1.18 5.54
CA ALA A 284 21.87 2.22 5.38
C ALA A 284 22.58 2.54 6.70
N GLY A 285 23.87 2.21 6.76
CA GLY A 285 24.71 2.33 7.95
C GLY A 285 24.95 1.02 8.70
N ALA A 286 24.31 -0.08 8.30
CA ALA A 286 24.50 -1.42 8.88
C ALA A 286 24.80 -2.48 7.80
N THR A 287 23.85 -2.79 6.93
CA THR A 287 23.97 -3.79 5.85
C THR A 287 24.01 -3.19 4.44
N ALA A 288 23.94 -1.86 4.34
CA ALA A 288 24.25 -1.04 3.18
C ALA A 288 25.09 0.18 3.59
N PRO A 289 25.78 0.88 2.67
CA PRO A 289 26.52 2.10 2.97
C PRO A 289 25.70 3.13 3.74
N ALA A 290 26.33 3.85 4.68
CA ALA A 290 25.69 4.94 5.41
C ALA A 290 25.31 6.14 4.52
N SER A 291 25.88 6.24 3.31
CA SER A 291 25.50 7.26 2.33
C SER A 291 24.24 6.83 1.58
N ILE A 292 23.23 7.71 1.56
CA ILE A 292 21.95 7.49 0.86
C ILE A 292 22.17 7.02 -0.59
N ALA A 293 23.05 7.70 -1.35
CA ALA A 293 23.35 7.32 -2.73
C ALA A 293 24.02 5.94 -2.86
N GLY A 294 24.86 5.54 -1.88
CA GLY A 294 25.49 4.21 -1.86
C GLY A 294 24.49 3.10 -1.53
N ALA A 295 23.56 3.36 -0.61
CA ALA A 295 22.45 2.44 -0.31
C ALA A 295 21.50 2.27 -1.52
N VAL A 296 21.18 3.34 -2.24
CA VAL A 296 20.42 3.27 -3.52
C VAL A 296 21.17 2.44 -4.55
N ALA A 297 22.46 2.69 -4.75
CA ALA A 297 23.27 1.93 -5.71
C ALA A 297 23.33 0.44 -5.38
N GLN A 298 23.53 0.08 -4.10
CA GLN A 298 23.54 -1.33 -3.68
C GLN A 298 22.16 -1.98 -3.85
N ALA A 299 21.08 -1.32 -3.41
CA ALA A 299 19.73 -1.90 -3.48
C ALA A 299 19.30 -2.17 -4.93
N VAL A 300 19.58 -1.24 -5.85
CA VAL A 300 19.28 -1.44 -7.27
C VAL A 300 20.18 -2.51 -7.89
N ALA A 301 21.48 -2.56 -7.54
CA ALA A 301 22.39 -3.60 -8.01
C ALA A 301 21.92 -5.01 -7.60
N GLU A 302 21.59 -5.20 -6.32
CA GLU A 302 21.08 -6.48 -5.81
C GLU A 302 19.81 -6.92 -6.55
N VAL A 303 18.84 -6.03 -6.74
CA VAL A 303 17.61 -6.31 -7.49
C VAL A 303 17.86 -6.63 -8.96
N LEU A 304 18.83 -5.99 -9.62
CA LEU A 304 19.22 -6.34 -11.00
C LEU A 304 19.89 -7.72 -11.10
N ALA A 305 20.65 -8.16 -10.08
CA ALA A 305 21.14 -9.54 -10.02
C ALA A 305 19.99 -10.56 -9.89
N GLY A 306 18.98 -10.25 -9.07
CA GLY A 306 17.74 -11.04 -9.00
C GLY A 306 16.99 -11.08 -10.34
N LEU A 307 16.94 -9.96 -11.06
CA LEU A 307 16.32 -9.87 -12.37
C LEU A 307 17.05 -10.72 -13.42
N VAL A 308 18.39 -10.76 -13.38
CA VAL A 308 19.20 -11.68 -14.20
C VAL A 308 18.85 -13.13 -13.87
N TYR A 309 18.80 -13.51 -12.60
CA TYR A 309 18.45 -14.88 -12.18
C TYR A 309 17.05 -15.27 -12.69
N VAL A 310 16.03 -14.46 -12.46
CA VAL A 310 14.66 -14.75 -12.93
C VAL A 310 14.60 -14.89 -14.45
N ASN A 311 15.22 -13.98 -15.22
CA ASN A 311 15.24 -14.07 -16.69
C ASN A 311 16.14 -15.19 -17.23
N ALA A 312 17.09 -15.70 -16.43
CA ALA A 312 17.89 -16.88 -16.75
C ALA A 312 17.09 -18.19 -16.60
N MET A 313 16.10 -18.22 -15.71
CA MET A 313 15.15 -19.33 -15.57
C MET A 313 14.02 -19.24 -16.59
N VAL A 314 13.30 -18.10 -16.61
CA VAL A 314 12.12 -17.86 -17.44
C VAL A 314 12.19 -16.43 -17.99
N PRO A 315 12.66 -16.24 -19.24
CA PRO A 315 12.72 -14.92 -19.87
C PRO A 315 11.35 -14.22 -19.88
N GLY A 316 11.31 -12.97 -19.41
CA GLY A 316 10.09 -12.17 -19.36
C GLY A 316 9.09 -12.55 -18.27
N HIS A 317 9.47 -13.37 -17.29
CA HIS A 317 8.63 -13.64 -16.12
C HIS A 317 8.28 -12.35 -15.35
N PRO A 318 7.04 -12.18 -14.84
CA PRO A 318 6.66 -11.01 -14.05
C PRO A 318 7.46 -10.89 -12.74
N ALA A 319 8.45 -9.98 -12.73
CA ALA A 319 9.29 -9.66 -11.60
C ALA A 319 9.20 -8.17 -11.26
N ILE A 320 8.73 -7.83 -10.06
CA ILE A 320 8.71 -6.47 -9.52
C ILE A 320 10.06 -6.19 -8.88
N ALA A 321 10.67 -5.04 -9.23
CA ALA A 321 11.94 -4.61 -8.67
C ALA A 321 11.74 -4.05 -7.24
N GLY A 322 12.04 -4.86 -6.22
CA GLY A 322 11.79 -4.56 -4.80
C GLY A 322 12.98 -3.93 -4.08
N THR A 323 13.31 -2.67 -4.41
CA THR A 323 14.37 -1.92 -3.71
C THR A 323 13.86 -1.42 -2.35
N TRP A 324 14.27 -2.04 -1.26
CA TRP A 324 13.81 -1.72 0.10
C TRP A 324 14.96 -1.25 1.01
N PRO A 325 15.68 -0.17 0.65
CA PRO A 325 16.68 0.38 1.55
C PRO A 325 16.00 0.98 2.80
N PHE A 326 16.47 0.58 3.97
CA PHE A 326 16.03 1.10 5.27
C PHE A 326 17.08 2.05 5.88
N VAL A 327 16.69 2.85 6.87
CA VAL A 327 17.63 3.71 7.62
C VAL A 327 17.97 3.09 8.99
N SER A 328 19.22 3.21 9.43
CA SER A 328 19.59 3.07 10.84
C SER A 328 19.59 4.42 11.55
N ASP A 329 18.96 4.53 12.73
CA ASP A 329 19.35 5.57 13.68
C ASP A 329 20.74 5.22 14.24
N LEU A 330 21.77 5.83 13.66
CA LEU A 330 23.17 5.57 13.97
C LEU A 330 23.56 5.87 15.43
N ARG A 331 22.68 6.51 16.22
CA ARG A 331 22.89 6.76 17.66
C ARG A 331 22.47 5.57 18.52
N THR A 332 21.53 4.75 18.04
CA THR A 332 20.88 3.66 18.80
C THR A 332 21.06 2.29 18.15
N GLY A 333 21.38 2.24 16.86
CA GLY A 333 21.40 1.02 16.04
C GLY A 333 20.00 0.53 15.63
N ALA A 334 18.93 1.20 16.06
CA ALA A 334 17.57 0.84 15.69
C ALA A 334 17.29 1.16 14.21
N MET A 335 16.35 0.43 13.61
CA MET A 335 15.79 0.81 12.32
C MET A 335 14.89 2.04 12.47
N SER A 336 14.90 2.92 11.47
CA SER A 336 13.99 4.06 11.37
C SER A 336 13.32 4.06 10.00
N GLY A 337 12.00 3.93 9.96
CA GLY A 337 11.19 3.99 8.75
C GLY A 337 10.37 5.28 8.61
N GLY A 338 10.23 6.06 9.70
CA GLY A 338 9.48 7.32 9.71
C GLY A 338 10.28 8.55 9.29
N SER A 339 11.54 8.38 8.88
CA SER A 339 12.51 9.47 8.66
C SER A 339 12.39 10.13 7.29
N GLY A 340 12.90 11.37 7.18
CA GLY A 340 12.99 12.07 5.90
C GLY A 340 13.98 11.40 4.94
N GLU A 341 15.03 10.80 5.50
CA GLU A 341 16.00 9.96 4.82
C GLU A 341 15.35 8.72 4.20
N GLN A 342 14.39 8.07 4.88
CA GLN A 342 13.61 6.97 4.31
C GLN A 342 12.79 7.43 3.09
N GLY A 343 12.11 8.59 3.20
CA GLY A 343 11.38 9.16 2.07
C GLY A 343 12.29 9.43 0.86
N LEU A 344 13.47 10.02 1.09
CA LEU A 344 14.47 10.29 0.06
C LEU A 344 15.03 9.02 -0.58
N LEU A 345 15.35 7.99 0.21
CA LEU A 345 15.78 6.68 -0.26
C LEU A 345 14.74 6.04 -1.19
N THR A 346 13.49 5.99 -0.74
CA THR A 346 12.35 5.44 -1.50
C THR A 346 12.11 6.22 -2.80
N ALA A 347 12.17 7.55 -2.77
CA ALA A 347 12.00 8.38 -3.96
C ALA A 347 13.18 8.27 -4.95
N ALA A 348 14.42 8.18 -4.48
CA ALA A 348 15.60 7.99 -5.31
C ALA A 348 15.61 6.59 -5.96
N CYS A 349 15.22 5.54 -5.24
CA CYS A 349 15.06 4.20 -5.80
C CYS A 349 13.97 4.16 -6.88
N ALA A 350 12.79 4.76 -6.62
CA ALA A 350 11.73 4.88 -7.62
C ALA A 350 12.24 5.51 -8.94
N GLN A 351 13.01 6.59 -8.82
CA GLN A 351 13.60 7.28 -9.97
C GLN A 351 14.65 6.43 -10.72
N MET A 352 15.46 5.64 -10.01
CA MET A 352 16.40 4.69 -10.63
C MET A 352 15.69 3.52 -11.33
N LEU A 353 14.62 2.97 -10.75
CA LEU A 353 13.84 1.91 -11.39
C LEU A 353 13.13 2.40 -12.65
N GLN A 354 12.62 3.63 -12.64
CA GLN A 354 12.09 4.31 -13.83
C GLN A 354 13.15 4.51 -14.92
N HIS A 355 14.40 4.82 -14.56
CA HIS A 355 15.52 4.93 -15.52
C HIS A 355 15.79 3.61 -16.26
N PHE A 356 15.73 2.47 -15.57
CA PHE A 356 15.81 1.14 -16.19
C PHE A 356 14.49 0.68 -16.88
N GLY A 357 13.41 1.44 -16.69
CA GLY A 357 12.07 1.11 -17.18
C GLY A 357 11.48 -0.14 -16.51
N LEU A 358 11.76 -0.36 -15.23
CA LEU A 358 11.28 -1.51 -14.47
C LEU A 358 10.11 -1.12 -13.55
N PRO A 359 9.05 -1.96 -13.44
CA PRO A 359 8.00 -1.77 -12.46
C PRO A 359 8.59 -1.98 -11.05
N GLY A 360 8.50 -0.95 -10.23
CA GLY A 360 9.24 -0.85 -8.97
C GLY A 360 8.37 -0.81 -7.72
N GLY A 361 8.89 -1.34 -6.63
CA GLY A 361 8.26 -1.25 -5.32
C GLY A 361 9.25 -1.10 -4.17
N ALA A 362 8.85 -0.32 -3.16
CA ALA A 362 9.67 0.05 -2.01
C ALA A 362 8.79 0.40 -0.80
N ALA A 363 9.37 0.36 0.39
CA ALA A 363 8.67 0.67 1.64
C ALA A 363 8.47 2.19 1.84
N ALA A 364 7.28 2.61 2.29
CA ALA A 364 6.99 3.92 2.87
C ALA A 364 5.65 3.89 3.63
N GLY A 365 5.53 4.65 4.72
CA GLY A 365 4.31 4.65 5.54
C GLY A 365 4.31 3.69 6.74
N MET A 366 5.45 3.07 7.06
CA MET A 366 5.69 2.57 8.41
C MET A 366 6.04 3.74 9.34
N ALA A 367 5.62 3.65 10.62
CA ALA A 367 6.03 4.60 11.65
C ALA A 367 7.04 3.99 12.63
N ASP A 368 7.91 4.84 13.17
CA ASP A 368 8.73 4.54 14.35
C ASP A 368 7.95 4.82 15.65
N ALA A 369 6.81 5.52 15.55
CA ALA A 369 5.76 5.61 16.56
C ALA A 369 5.28 4.23 17.04
N LYS A 370 4.83 4.14 18.29
CA LYS A 370 4.38 2.87 18.92
C LYS A 370 2.85 2.69 18.85
N MET A 371 2.13 3.76 18.52
CA MET A 371 0.68 3.87 18.53
C MET A 371 0.26 4.84 17.42
N PRO A 372 -1.02 4.82 16.96
CA PRO A 372 -1.55 5.85 16.06
C PRO A 372 -1.72 7.19 16.77
N ASP A 373 -0.60 7.91 16.92
CA ASP A 373 -0.52 9.23 17.53
C ASP A 373 -0.05 10.30 16.52
N ALA A 374 0.32 11.48 17.03
CA ALA A 374 0.84 12.56 16.21
C ALA A 374 2.16 12.21 15.49
N GLN A 375 3.01 11.36 16.10
CA GLN A 375 4.25 10.88 15.48
C GLN A 375 3.93 10.01 14.27
N SER A 376 3.05 9.01 14.44
CA SER A 376 2.59 8.18 13.32
C SER A 376 1.99 9.02 12.19
N GLY A 377 1.27 10.10 12.51
CA GLY A 377 0.67 10.98 11.51
C GLY A 377 1.70 11.66 10.60
N TYR A 378 2.74 12.30 11.16
CA TYR A 378 3.72 13.03 10.34
C TYR A 378 4.76 12.12 9.67
N GLU A 379 5.18 11.04 10.32
CA GLU A 379 6.14 10.08 9.76
C GLU A 379 5.58 9.39 8.52
N LYS A 380 4.36 8.85 8.63
CA LYS A 380 3.70 8.21 7.49
C LYS A 380 3.33 9.22 6.41
N GLY A 381 2.69 10.33 6.78
CA GLY A 381 2.23 11.32 5.80
C GLY A 381 3.35 11.91 4.93
N SER A 382 4.52 12.15 5.52
CA SER A 382 5.68 12.69 4.80
C SER A 382 6.36 11.67 3.88
N THR A 383 6.54 10.42 4.31
CA THR A 383 7.13 9.35 3.47
C THR A 383 6.18 8.93 2.35
N LEU A 384 4.88 8.77 2.64
CA LEU A 384 3.86 8.34 1.68
C LEU A 384 3.63 9.34 0.55
N VAL A 385 3.51 10.64 0.86
CA VAL A 385 3.33 11.65 -0.19
C VAL A 385 4.56 11.74 -1.09
N MET A 386 5.76 11.52 -0.55
CA MET A 386 6.99 11.52 -1.33
C MET A 386 7.10 10.30 -2.26
N ALA A 387 6.75 9.10 -1.76
CA ALA A 387 6.70 7.87 -2.55
C ALA A 387 5.64 7.92 -3.67
N GLY A 388 4.49 8.53 -3.40
CA GLY A 388 3.49 8.79 -4.43
C GLY A 388 3.95 9.81 -5.47
N LEU A 389 4.49 10.95 -5.04
CA LEU A 389 4.95 11.99 -5.96
C LEU A 389 6.16 11.56 -6.80
N SER A 390 7.00 10.65 -6.31
CA SER A 390 8.08 10.05 -7.10
C SER A 390 7.61 9.05 -8.15
N GLY A 391 6.35 8.58 -8.07
CA GLY A 391 5.79 7.65 -9.05
C GLY A 391 6.21 6.19 -8.85
N LEU A 392 6.48 5.79 -7.61
CA LEU A 392 6.74 4.39 -7.25
C LEU A 392 5.49 3.54 -7.51
N ASN A 393 5.63 2.39 -8.20
CA ASN A 393 4.45 1.64 -8.61
C ASN A 393 3.76 0.90 -7.46
N MET A 394 4.54 0.29 -6.57
CA MET A 394 4.03 -0.37 -5.36
C MET A 394 4.66 0.24 -4.12
N VAL A 395 3.85 0.99 -3.38
CA VAL A 395 4.21 1.57 -2.08
C VAL A 395 3.79 0.58 -1.00
N TYR A 396 4.78 -0.10 -0.44
CA TYR A 396 4.62 -1.10 0.61
C TYR A 396 4.66 -0.47 2.00
N GLU A 397 4.13 -1.17 3.01
CA GLU A 397 3.93 -0.69 4.40
C GLU A 397 3.00 0.52 4.53
N ALA A 398 2.24 0.85 3.49
CA ALA A 398 1.56 2.13 3.39
C ALA A 398 0.39 2.32 4.38
N ALA A 399 -0.04 1.23 5.04
CA ALA A 399 -1.07 1.25 6.06
C ALA A 399 -0.81 0.22 7.17
N GLY A 400 -1.19 0.56 8.40
CA GLY A 400 -1.22 -0.32 9.55
C GLY A 400 0.09 -0.50 10.33
N MET A 401 1.24 -0.15 9.74
CA MET A 401 2.56 -0.51 10.28
C MET A 401 3.15 0.52 11.28
N HIS A 402 3.72 0.02 12.37
CA HIS A 402 4.23 0.77 13.53
C HIS A 402 5.50 0.13 14.13
N ALA A 403 6.12 0.85 15.06
CA ALA A 403 7.30 0.45 15.82
C ALA A 403 8.42 -0.14 14.95
N SER A 404 8.68 0.50 13.80
CA SER A 404 9.78 0.12 12.90
C SER A 404 9.69 -1.35 12.49
N LEU A 405 8.57 -1.72 11.86
CA LEU A 405 8.15 -3.09 11.47
C LEU A 405 7.80 -4.07 12.61
N MET A 406 7.94 -3.70 13.88
CA MET A 406 7.67 -4.64 14.99
C MET A 406 6.20 -4.74 15.40
N GLY A 407 5.33 -3.84 14.92
CA GLY A 407 3.93 -3.77 15.34
C GLY A 407 2.96 -3.44 14.22
N PHE A 408 1.82 -4.14 14.18
CA PHE A 408 0.72 -3.83 13.27
C PHE A 408 -0.55 -3.40 14.02
N CYS A 409 -1.31 -2.46 13.47
CA CYS A 409 -2.48 -1.89 14.12
C CYS A 409 -3.69 -1.91 13.16
N LEU A 410 -4.76 -2.61 13.55
CA LEU A 410 -5.97 -2.76 12.73
C LEU A 410 -6.72 -1.43 12.58
N GLU A 411 -6.78 -0.62 13.64
CA GLU A 411 -7.39 0.72 13.62
C GLU A 411 -6.62 1.68 12.71
N SER A 412 -5.30 1.49 12.61
CA SER A 412 -4.47 2.28 11.69
C SER A 412 -4.78 1.98 10.23
N LEU A 413 -5.32 0.82 9.86
CA LEU A 413 -5.82 0.61 8.49
C LEU A 413 -6.93 1.60 8.11
N VAL A 414 -7.80 1.95 9.07
CA VAL A 414 -8.89 2.91 8.86
C VAL A 414 -8.36 4.34 8.82
N ILE A 415 -7.47 4.72 9.74
CA ILE A 415 -6.84 6.05 9.78
C ILE A 415 -5.95 6.28 8.56
N ASP A 416 -5.14 5.30 8.21
CA ASP A 416 -4.19 5.38 7.09
C ASP A 416 -4.94 5.39 5.76
N ASN A 417 -6.10 4.73 5.61
CA ASN A 417 -6.95 4.86 4.41
C ASN A 417 -7.39 6.31 4.14
N ASP A 418 -7.73 7.07 5.19
CA ASP A 418 -8.08 8.50 5.11
C ASP A 418 -6.88 9.36 4.67
N MET A 419 -5.70 9.07 5.26
CA MET A 419 -4.43 9.73 4.94
C MET A 419 -3.96 9.44 3.51
N LEU A 420 -4.01 8.17 3.07
CA LEU A 420 -3.66 7.73 1.72
C LEU A 420 -4.51 8.39 0.65
N GLY A 421 -5.79 8.65 0.96
CA GLY A 421 -6.64 9.50 0.13
C GLY A 421 -6.08 10.92 -0.05
N GLN A 422 -5.57 11.56 1.02
CA GLN A 422 -4.92 12.87 0.90
C GLN A 422 -3.61 12.77 0.09
N CYS A 423 -2.80 11.74 0.31
CA CYS A 423 -1.57 11.49 -0.46
C CYS A 423 -1.88 11.32 -1.96
N LEU A 424 -2.88 10.52 -2.32
CA LEU A 424 -3.34 10.37 -3.71
C LEU A 424 -3.87 11.69 -4.30
N ARG A 425 -4.53 12.55 -3.49
CA ARG A 425 -4.98 13.87 -3.95
C ARG A 425 -3.80 14.78 -4.26
N CYS A 426 -2.67 14.67 -3.54
CA CYS A 426 -1.42 15.33 -3.90
C CYS A 426 -0.81 14.76 -5.19
N VAL A 427 -0.81 13.43 -5.36
CA VAL A 427 -0.30 12.76 -6.58
C VAL A 427 -1.06 13.21 -7.84
N ARG A 428 -2.39 13.39 -7.76
CA ARG A 428 -3.20 13.91 -8.88
C ARG A 428 -2.77 15.32 -9.33
N GLY A 429 -2.20 16.15 -8.44
CA GLY A 429 -1.82 17.53 -8.76
C GLY A 429 -3.02 18.47 -8.92
N VAL A 430 -2.95 19.40 -9.88
CA VAL A 430 -4.01 20.39 -10.14
C VAL A 430 -4.40 20.32 -11.60
N ASP A 431 -5.67 20.08 -11.88
CA ASP A 431 -6.20 20.09 -13.24
C ASP A 431 -6.33 21.55 -13.70
N VAL A 432 -5.52 21.96 -14.68
CA VAL A 432 -5.50 23.32 -15.24
C VAL A 432 -6.04 23.32 -16.67
N GLY A 433 -7.10 24.09 -16.89
CA GLY A 433 -7.78 24.23 -18.17
C GLY A 433 -8.80 25.37 -18.13
N ALA A 434 -9.47 25.65 -19.25
CA ALA A 434 -10.40 26.77 -19.36
C ALA A 434 -11.58 26.68 -18.37
N ASP A 435 -12.16 25.48 -18.25
CA ASP A 435 -13.33 25.20 -17.39
C ASP A 435 -12.98 25.25 -15.89
N ASN A 436 -11.70 25.09 -15.56
CA ASN A 436 -11.14 25.00 -14.21
C ASN A 436 -10.58 26.34 -13.72
N LEU A 437 -10.06 27.18 -14.64
CA LEU A 437 -9.67 28.57 -14.34
C LEU A 437 -10.89 29.48 -14.11
N SER A 438 -12.07 29.08 -14.59
CA SER A 438 -13.37 29.55 -14.06
C SER A 438 -13.62 31.07 -14.16
N LEU A 439 -13.06 31.74 -15.17
CA LEU A 439 -13.12 33.22 -15.28
C LEU A 439 -14.55 33.79 -15.30
N ASP A 440 -15.50 33.08 -15.89
CA ASP A 440 -16.92 33.50 -15.87
C ASP A 440 -17.53 33.36 -14.47
N VAL A 441 -17.12 32.36 -13.69
CA VAL A 441 -17.54 32.21 -12.29
C VAL A 441 -17.03 33.34 -11.41
N PHE A 442 -15.84 33.88 -11.70
CA PHE A 442 -15.37 35.12 -11.07
C PHE A 442 -16.27 36.33 -11.43
N ARG A 443 -16.73 36.44 -12.68
CA ARG A 443 -17.65 37.52 -13.10
C ARG A 443 -18.99 37.40 -12.39
N ASP A 444 -19.62 36.23 -12.51
CA ASP A 444 -20.93 35.90 -11.93
C ASP A 444 -20.99 36.14 -10.41
N VAL A 445 -19.89 35.87 -9.69
CA VAL A 445 -19.86 35.98 -8.22
C VAL A 445 -19.37 37.34 -7.72
N CYS A 446 -18.40 37.99 -8.39
CA CYS A 446 -17.77 39.22 -7.90
C CYS A 446 -18.30 40.52 -8.54
N ILE A 447 -18.90 40.46 -9.73
CA ILE A 447 -19.51 41.64 -10.38
C ILE A 447 -21.01 41.68 -10.07
N ASP A 448 -21.71 40.58 -10.38
CA ASP A 448 -23.18 40.51 -10.35
C ASP A 448 -23.74 39.72 -9.15
N GLY A 449 -22.86 39.10 -8.35
CA GLY A 449 -23.20 38.04 -7.40
C GLY A 449 -23.06 38.39 -5.91
N PRO A 450 -23.19 37.38 -5.03
CA PRO A 450 -23.20 37.56 -3.57
C PRO A 450 -21.82 37.77 -2.94
N GLY A 451 -20.75 37.91 -3.73
CA GLY A 451 -19.38 38.03 -3.23
C GLY A 451 -18.78 36.76 -2.61
N HIS A 452 -19.45 35.60 -2.77
CA HIS A 452 -18.94 34.29 -2.30
C HIS A 452 -19.38 33.12 -3.18
N TYR A 453 -18.56 32.07 -3.25
CA TYR A 453 -18.80 30.93 -4.15
C TYR A 453 -19.70 29.82 -3.57
N LEU A 454 -20.02 29.83 -2.26
CA LEU A 454 -20.68 28.71 -1.56
C LEU A 454 -22.00 28.17 -2.17
N GLY A 455 -22.76 29.04 -2.85
CA GLY A 455 -24.01 28.68 -3.53
C GLY A 455 -23.88 28.48 -5.03
N HIS A 456 -22.70 28.69 -5.62
CA HIS A 456 -22.49 28.68 -7.05
C HIS A 456 -22.53 27.26 -7.63
N THR A 457 -23.17 27.07 -8.79
CA THR A 457 -23.37 25.76 -9.42
C THR A 457 -22.06 24.99 -9.60
N GLN A 458 -21.00 25.67 -10.06
CA GLN A 458 -19.69 25.07 -10.24
C GLN A 458 -19.06 24.59 -8.92
N THR A 459 -19.20 25.35 -7.83
CA THR A 459 -18.72 24.91 -6.51
C THR A 459 -19.44 23.64 -6.09
N LEU A 460 -20.75 23.54 -6.34
CA LEU A 460 -21.53 22.35 -6.03
C LEU A 460 -21.19 21.14 -6.90
N SER A 461 -20.84 21.32 -8.18
CA SER A 461 -20.41 20.22 -9.06
C SER A 461 -19.00 19.73 -8.73
N LEU A 462 -18.07 20.65 -8.40
CA LEU A 462 -16.69 20.28 -8.09
C LEU A 462 -16.51 19.68 -6.69
N MET A 463 -17.46 19.83 -5.77
CA MET A 463 -17.41 19.21 -4.42
C MET A 463 -16.96 17.75 -4.48
N GLN A 464 -17.52 16.98 -5.42
CA GLN A 464 -17.36 15.54 -5.51
C GLN A 464 -16.23 15.07 -6.44
N SER A 465 -15.73 15.94 -7.32
CA SER A 465 -14.66 15.61 -8.27
C SER A 465 -13.30 16.22 -7.92
N GLU A 466 -13.26 17.39 -7.27
CA GLU A 466 -12.00 18.05 -6.88
C GLU A 466 -11.59 17.80 -5.44
N TYR A 467 -12.54 17.74 -4.52
CA TYR A 467 -12.25 17.68 -3.10
C TYR A 467 -12.36 16.25 -2.59
N ILE A 468 -11.34 15.82 -1.85
CA ILE A 468 -11.45 14.60 -1.05
C ILE A 468 -11.98 14.93 0.34
N TYR A 469 -13.01 14.20 0.75
CA TYR A 469 -13.55 14.23 2.09
C TYR A 469 -13.06 12.99 2.85
N PRO A 470 -12.56 13.15 4.08
CA PRO A 470 -12.26 12.03 4.95
C PRO A 470 -13.54 11.35 5.42
N ASP A 471 -13.49 10.03 5.63
CA ASP A 471 -14.56 9.26 6.27
C ASP A 471 -14.51 9.39 7.80
N LEU A 472 -13.32 9.62 8.36
CA LEU A 472 -13.07 9.59 9.81
C LEU A 472 -12.50 10.90 10.37
N SER A 473 -11.62 11.57 9.63
CA SER A 473 -10.91 12.76 10.10
C SER A 473 -11.84 13.98 10.26
N ASP A 474 -11.89 14.56 11.46
CA ASP A 474 -12.79 15.69 11.77
C ASP A 474 -12.32 17.00 11.10
N ARG A 475 -13.27 17.69 10.44
CA ARG A 475 -13.10 19.02 9.81
C ARG A 475 -14.17 20.03 10.27
N SER A 476 -14.89 19.71 11.35
CA SER A 476 -15.98 20.51 11.89
C SER A 476 -15.46 21.75 12.63
N SER A 477 -16.33 22.74 12.84
CA SER A 477 -15.98 23.89 13.70
C SER A 477 -15.85 23.45 15.16
N PRO A 478 -15.06 24.10 16.02
CA PRO A 478 -14.92 23.69 17.43
C PRO A 478 -16.25 23.52 18.15
N LYS A 479 -17.23 24.39 17.87
CA LYS A 479 -18.59 24.27 18.41
C LYS A 479 -19.33 23.02 17.90
N GLU A 480 -19.22 22.71 16.60
CA GLU A 480 -19.85 21.52 16.01
C GLU A 480 -19.17 20.24 16.52
N TRP A 481 -17.84 20.23 16.72
CA TRP A 481 -17.10 19.17 17.41
C TRP A 481 -17.59 18.95 18.86
N GLU A 482 -17.84 20.02 19.62
CA GLU A 482 -18.46 19.90 20.95
C GLU A 482 -19.89 19.35 20.89
N GLU A 483 -20.72 19.82 19.94
CA GLU A 483 -22.09 19.34 19.72
C GLU A 483 -22.14 17.88 19.24
N LEU A 484 -21.09 17.39 18.56
CA LEU A 484 -20.89 16.00 18.15
C LEU A 484 -20.33 15.10 19.26
N GLY A 485 -20.10 15.63 20.46
CA GLY A 485 -19.63 14.85 21.61
C GLY A 485 -18.11 14.69 21.69
N LYS A 486 -17.35 15.58 21.04
CA LYS A 486 -15.87 15.61 21.07
C LYS A 486 -15.22 14.34 20.50
N PRO A 487 -15.56 13.91 19.27
CA PRO A 487 -15.04 12.68 18.67
C PRO A 487 -13.52 12.63 18.67
N VAL A 488 -12.98 11.45 18.99
CA VAL A 488 -11.55 11.12 19.01
C VAL A 488 -11.26 10.19 17.83
N LEU A 489 -10.27 10.54 17.01
CA LEU A 489 -9.90 9.82 15.78
C LEU A 489 -9.72 8.31 16.01
N VAL A 490 -8.93 7.94 17.02
CA VAL A 490 -8.58 6.56 17.33
C VAL A 490 -9.78 5.76 17.84
N GLU A 491 -10.68 6.37 18.63
CA GLU A 491 -11.90 5.71 19.09
C GLU A 491 -12.88 5.45 17.94
N GLY A 492 -13.00 6.40 17.01
CA GLY A 492 -13.78 6.23 15.78
C GLY A 492 -13.21 5.13 14.87
N ALA A 493 -11.88 5.04 14.77
CA ALA A 493 -11.20 3.95 14.04
C ALA A 493 -11.49 2.58 14.67
N ALA A 494 -11.38 2.46 16.00
CA ALA A 494 -11.72 1.24 16.74
C ALA A 494 -13.20 0.85 16.55
N ALA A 495 -14.11 1.82 16.59
CA ALA A 495 -15.53 1.59 16.31
C ALA A 495 -15.76 1.10 14.87
N LYS A 496 -15.01 1.63 13.89
CA LYS A 496 -15.10 1.20 12.48
C LYS A 496 -14.55 -0.21 12.26
N VAL A 497 -13.43 -0.56 12.91
CA VAL A 497 -12.91 -1.94 12.93
C VAL A 497 -13.96 -2.89 13.52
N ALA A 498 -14.54 -2.56 14.67
CA ALA A 498 -15.60 -3.37 15.28
C ALA A 498 -16.85 -3.52 14.37
N GLU A 499 -17.24 -2.48 13.63
CA GLU A 499 -18.34 -2.51 12.65
C GLU A 499 -18.04 -3.43 11.44
N ILE A 500 -16.78 -3.48 11.00
CA ILE A 500 -16.36 -4.37 9.90
C ILE A 500 -16.32 -5.83 10.38
N LEU A 501 -15.61 -6.09 11.48
CA LEU A 501 -15.34 -7.45 11.96
C LEU A 501 -16.57 -8.10 12.58
N GLY A 502 -17.45 -7.31 13.22
CA GLY A 502 -18.68 -7.77 13.89
C GLY A 502 -19.79 -8.27 12.96
N LYS A 503 -19.60 -8.29 11.63
CA LYS A 503 -20.55 -8.80 10.64
C LYS A 503 -20.55 -10.34 10.51
N GLY A 504 -19.86 -11.05 11.41
CA GLY A 504 -19.67 -12.51 11.37
C GLY A 504 -18.58 -12.94 10.39
N ASP A 505 -18.34 -14.24 10.25
CA ASP A 505 -17.46 -14.74 9.19
C ASP A 505 -18.09 -14.43 7.82
N ASN A 506 -17.53 -13.44 7.15
CA ASN A 506 -17.98 -12.91 5.87
C ASN A 506 -16.88 -13.03 4.81
N GLY A 507 -16.12 -14.13 4.88
CA GLY A 507 -15.06 -14.46 3.94
C GLY A 507 -15.53 -14.35 2.49
N VAL A 508 -14.59 -13.94 1.63
CA VAL A 508 -14.84 -13.65 0.21
C VAL A 508 -14.60 -14.86 -0.71
N LEU A 509 -14.39 -16.05 -0.14
CA LEU A 509 -14.42 -17.32 -0.87
C LEU A 509 -15.86 -17.79 -1.07
N ALA A 510 -16.12 -18.48 -2.18
CA ALA A 510 -17.40 -19.16 -2.37
C ALA A 510 -17.49 -20.33 -1.39
N ALA A 511 -18.65 -20.51 -0.74
CA ALA A 511 -18.80 -21.48 0.35
C ALA A 511 -18.51 -22.94 -0.05
N ASP A 512 -18.72 -23.30 -1.32
CA ASP A 512 -18.37 -24.62 -1.85
C ASP A 512 -16.86 -24.80 -2.06
N VAL A 513 -16.14 -23.73 -2.42
CA VAL A 513 -14.67 -23.70 -2.51
C VAL A 513 -14.07 -23.80 -1.11
N ASP A 514 -14.54 -22.95 -0.18
CA ASP A 514 -14.06 -22.90 1.20
C ASP A 514 -14.19 -24.26 1.90
N ALA A 515 -15.34 -24.92 1.75
CA ALA A 515 -15.58 -26.26 2.29
C ALA A 515 -14.65 -27.34 1.68
N ARG A 516 -14.32 -27.27 0.39
CA ARG A 516 -13.37 -28.21 -0.24
C ARG A 516 -11.94 -27.97 0.22
N LEU A 517 -11.55 -26.72 0.43
CA LEU A 517 -10.23 -26.41 0.99
C LEU A 517 -10.09 -26.96 2.41
N GLN A 518 -11.11 -26.81 3.26
CA GLN A 518 -11.12 -27.35 4.63
C GLN A 518 -11.17 -28.89 4.70
N ASP A 519 -11.72 -29.58 3.68
CA ASP A 519 -11.68 -31.05 3.57
C ASP A 519 -10.31 -31.57 3.10
N ARG A 520 -9.59 -30.78 2.28
CA ARG A 520 -8.31 -31.17 1.67
C ARG A 520 -7.06 -30.78 2.47
N PHE A 521 -7.12 -29.71 3.25
CA PHE A 521 -5.95 -29.10 3.91
C PHE A 521 -6.20 -28.92 5.42
N GLU A 522 -5.13 -28.98 6.22
CA GLU A 522 -5.21 -28.70 7.66
C GLU A 522 -5.25 -27.18 7.90
N LEU A 523 -6.48 -26.64 7.91
CA LEU A 523 -6.76 -25.21 8.03
C LEU A 523 -7.25 -24.85 9.43
N LEU A 524 -6.72 -23.76 9.97
CA LEU A 524 -6.82 -23.37 11.39
C LEU A 524 -7.75 -22.15 11.62
N LEU A 525 -8.53 -21.75 10.61
CA LEU A 525 -9.35 -20.51 10.55
C LEU A 525 -10.85 -20.75 10.35
#